data_AF-A0A7C6W4X1-F1
#
_entry.id   AF-A0A7C6W4X1-F1
#
_cell.length_a   1.000
_cell.length_b   1.000
_cell.length_c   1.000
_cell.angle_alpha   90.00
_cell.angle_beta   90.00
_cell.angle_gamma   90.00
#
_symmetry.space_group_name_H-M   'P 1'
#
loop_
_entity.id
_entity.type
_entity.pdbx_description
1 polymer ?
#
loop_
_entity_poly.entity_id
_entity_poly.type
_entity_poly.pdbx_seq_one_letter_code
_entity_poly.pdbx_strand_id
1 'polypeptide(L)'
;MKKSTILLAAATAITFFLLGRASTKQTSEVVYTKAKPVSGSVQVSLPTKEIQPIEPILPYKFVFIDNTKTEVVDTAKIISDYIAERAYSVTLFDNLHGKLEISPTIQYNKLTTIPYTFTPIEKTVFRKQKWALFSTISYNTFNIAGVGGGVVYKNVGLHYKYLWNANLHQTGHEVGVMINY
;
A
#
# COMPACT_ATOMS: atom_id res chain seq x y z
N MET A 1 -39.10 29.23 -31.98
CA MET A 1 -38.06 29.27 -30.91
C MET A 1 -37.01 30.31 -31.29
N LYS A 2 -36.61 31.22 -30.39
CA LYS A 2 -35.52 32.16 -30.71
C LYS A 2 -34.21 31.38 -30.80
N LYS A 3 -33.37 31.65 -31.79
CA LYS A 3 -32.07 30.96 -31.97
C LYS A 3 -31.19 31.03 -30.71
N SER A 4 -31.35 32.09 -29.91
CA SER A 4 -30.62 32.32 -28.67
C SER A 4 -30.90 31.29 -27.56
N THR A 5 -32.14 30.77 -27.41
CA THR A 5 -32.44 29.80 -26.35
C THR A 5 -31.92 28.40 -26.68
N ILE A 6 -31.91 28.01 -27.96
CA ILE A 6 -31.29 26.77 -28.42
C ILE A 6 -29.78 26.78 -28.15
N LEU A 7 -29.12 27.88 -28.49
CA LEU A 7 -27.68 28.06 -28.28
C LEU A 7 -27.32 27.99 -26.79
N LEU A 8 -28.14 28.59 -25.92
CA LEU A 8 -27.91 28.55 -24.47
C LEU A 8 -28.05 27.13 -23.90
N ALA A 9 -29.07 26.37 -24.34
CA ALA A 9 -29.30 25.00 -23.90
C ALA A 9 -28.21 24.03 -24.40
N ALA A 10 -27.71 24.24 -25.62
CA ALA A 10 -26.57 23.48 -26.15
C ALA A 10 -25.27 23.82 -25.40
N ALA A 11 -25.04 25.10 -25.11
CA ALA A 11 -23.87 25.55 -24.36
C ALA A 11 -23.85 24.96 -22.93
N THR A 12 -24.99 24.93 -22.24
CA THR A 12 -25.08 24.31 -20.90
C THR A 12 -24.85 22.80 -20.95
N ALA A 13 -25.36 22.09 -21.96
CA ALA A 13 -25.09 20.66 -22.11
C ALA A 13 -23.60 20.37 -22.30
N ILE A 14 -22.92 21.17 -23.13
CA ILE A 14 -21.49 21.04 -23.40
C ILE A 14 -20.67 21.35 -22.14
N THR A 15 -21.04 22.38 -21.36
CA THR A 15 -20.32 22.69 -20.12
C THR A 15 -20.47 21.59 -19.07
N PHE A 16 -21.67 21.03 -18.88
CA PHE A 16 -21.88 19.89 -17.98
C PHE A 16 -21.13 18.63 -18.44
N PHE A 17 -21.06 18.39 -19.76
CA PHE A 17 -20.29 17.27 -20.31
C PHE A 17 -18.79 17.43 -20.06
N LEU A 18 -18.22 18.61 -20.33
CA LEU A 18 -16.80 18.89 -20.12
C LEU A 18 -16.43 18.88 -18.62
N LEU A 19 -17.28 19.47 -17.77
CA LEU A 19 -17.10 19.45 -16.31
C LEU A 19 -17.27 18.04 -15.74
N GLY A 20 -18.18 17.22 -16.29
CA GLY A 20 -18.31 15.80 -16.00
C GLY A 20 -17.02 15.03 -16.23
N ARG A 21 -16.41 15.21 -17.40
CA ARG A 21 -15.15 14.56 -17.75
C ARG A 21 -13.97 15.02 -16.88
N ALA A 22 -13.97 16.29 -16.45
CA ALA A 22 -12.94 16.81 -15.55
C ALA A 22 -13.14 16.32 -14.10
N SER A 23 -14.38 16.23 -13.64
CA SER A 23 -14.76 15.84 -12.27
C SER A 23 -14.60 14.33 -12.00
N THR A 24 -14.46 13.50 -13.03
CA THR A 24 -14.14 12.06 -12.88
C THR A 24 -12.72 11.78 -12.38
N LYS A 25 -11.89 12.80 -12.11
CA LYS A 25 -10.60 12.61 -11.44
C LYS A 25 -10.83 12.10 -10.01
N GLN A 26 -10.77 10.78 -9.85
CA GLN A 26 -10.93 10.09 -8.57
C GLN A 26 -9.80 10.50 -7.63
N THR A 27 -10.14 10.95 -6.43
CA THR A 27 -9.16 11.14 -5.37
C THR A 27 -8.74 9.76 -4.86
N SER A 28 -7.46 9.42 -5.01
CA SER A 28 -6.88 8.22 -4.42
C SER A 28 -6.41 8.51 -3.00
N GLU A 29 -6.95 7.78 -2.04
CA GLU A 29 -6.43 7.77 -0.67
C GLU A 29 -5.53 6.54 -0.51
N VAL A 30 -4.26 6.76 -0.12
CA VAL A 30 -3.29 5.69 0.09
C VAL A 30 -3.16 5.49 1.59
N VAL A 31 -3.50 4.28 2.06
CA VAL A 31 -3.35 3.91 3.47
C VAL A 31 -2.32 2.79 3.55
N TYR A 32 -1.32 2.98 4.41
CA TYR A 32 -0.33 1.96 4.75
C TYR A 32 -0.75 1.30 6.05
N THR A 33 -1.00 -0.01 6.01
CA THR A 33 -1.43 -0.78 7.18
C THR A 33 -0.46 -1.91 7.45
N LYS A 34 -0.08 -2.09 8.72
CA LYS A 34 0.72 -3.24 9.14
C LYS A 34 -0.16 -4.49 9.08
N ALA A 35 0.28 -5.48 8.32
CA ALA A 35 -0.37 -6.78 8.24
C ALA A 35 0.09 -7.69 9.39
N LYS A 36 -0.52 -8.86 9.49
CA LYS A 36 -0.19 -9.84 10.54
C LYS A 36 1.27 -10.32 10.37
N PRO A 37 2.06 -10.37 11.44
CA PRO A 37 3.41 -10.92 11.37
C PRO A 37 3.39 -12.39 10.94
N VAL A 38 4.34 -12.75 10.09
CA VAL A 38 4.62 -14.12 9.67
C VAL A 38 5.94 -14.54 10.29
N SER A 39 5.91 -15.60 11.10
CA SER A 39 7.09 -16.17 11.71
C SER A 39 7.42 -17.51 11.08
N GLY A 40 8.72 -17.78 10.97
CA GLY A 40 9.23 -19.03 10.44
C GLY A 40 10.65 -19.26 10.90
N SER A 41 11.26 -20.30 10.34
CA SER A 41 12.63 -20.66 10.64
C SER A 41 13.32 -21.20 9.40
N VAL A 42 14.54 -20.73 9.16
CA VAL A 42 15.39 -21.24 8.07
C VAL A 42 16.37 -22.25 8.67
N GLN A 43 16.38 -23.45 8.08
CA GLN A 43 17.38 -24.47 8.35
C GLN A 43 18.69 -24.09 7.66
N VAL A 44 19.77 -24.01 8.43
CA VAL A 44 21.07 -23.62 7.91
C VAL A 44 21.82 -24.88 7.47
N SER A 45 22.23 -24.90 6.20
CA SER A 45 23.05 -25.98 5.65
C SER A 45 24.53 -25.79 5.98
N LEU A 46 25.40 -26.65 5.45
CA LEU A 46 26.85 -26.56 5.63
C LEU A 46 27.38 -25.19 5.20
N PRO A 47 28.41 -24.65 5.89
CA PRO A 47 29.00 -23.37 5.54
C PRO A 47 29.57 -23.40 4.12
N THR A 48 29.29 -22.36 3.35
CA THR A 48 29.75 -22.24 1.95
C THR A 48 31.26 -21.97 1.85
N LYS A 49 31.84 -21.35 2.88
CA LYS A 49 33.26 -21.01 2.93
C LYS A 49 33.75 -21.06 4.37
N GLU A 50 34.85 -21.75 4.59
CA GLU A 50 35.58 -21.76 5.85
C GLU A 50 37.01 -21.27 5.58
N ILE A 51 37.50 -20.34 6.40
CA ILE A 51 38.87 -19.83 6.30
C ILE A 51 39.46 -19.93 7.70
N GLN A 52 40.61 -20.60 7.81
CA GLN A 52 41.38 -20.64 9.04
C GLN A 52 42.46 -19.55 8.98
N PRO A 53 42.62 -18.73 10.03
CA PRO A 53 43.70 -17.76 10.09
C PRO A 53 45.05 -18.48 10.19
N ILE A 54 46.07 -17.94 9.51
CA ILE A 54 47.44 -18.49 9.48
C ILE A 54 48.08 -18.36 10.87
N GLU A 55 47.81 -17.27 11.60
CA GLU A 55 48.32 -17.02 12.94
C GLU A 55 47.16 -16.66 13.89
N PRO A 56 46.53 -17.65 14.55
CA PRO A 56 45.41 -17.39 15.45
C PRO A 56 45.89 -16.79 16.78
N ILE A 57 45.19 -15.77 17.25
CA ILE A 57 45.35 -15.25 18.61
C ILE A 57 44.55 -16.13 19.56
N LEU A 58 45.23 -16.85 20.44
CA LEU A 58 44.60 -17.74 21.41
C LEU A 58 44.49 -17.08 22.80
N PRO A 59 43.40 -17.33 23.55
CA PRO A 59 43.35 -16.91 24.94
C PRO A 59 44.45 -17.63 25.74
N TYR A 60 45.10 -16.90 26.62
CA TYR A 60 46.16 -17.42 27.48
C TYR A 60 45.83 -17.15 28.94
N LYS A 61 46.44 -17.96 29.81
CA LYS A 61 46.46 -17.79 31.25
C LYS A 61 47.88 -17.88 31.74
N PHE A 62 48.15 -17.27 32.88
CA PHE A 62 49.46 -17.35 33.51
C PHE A 62 49.53 -18.54 34.45
N VAL A 63 50.62 -19.29 34.37
CA VAL A 63 50.95 -20.36 35.29
C VAL A 63 52.36 -20.12 35.82
N PHE A 64 52.60 -20.43 37.10
CA PHE A 64 53.94 -20.37 37.67
C PHE A 64 54.63 -21.72 37.52
N ILE A 65 55.75 -21.73 36.80
CA ILE A 65 56.63 -22.89 36.64
C ILE A 65 57.99 -22.45 37.19
N ASP A 66 58.50 -23.13 38.22
CA ASP A 66 59.78 -22.81 38.86
C ASP A 66 59.92 -21.32 39.25
N ASN A 67 58.91 -20.76 39.94
CA ASN A 67 58.80 -19.33 40.29
C ASN A 67 58.80 -18.34 39.11
N THR A 68 58.75 -18.81 37.86
CA THR A 68 58.66 -17.98 36.67
C THR A 68 57.21 -17.91 36.18
N LYS A 69 56.73 -16.69 35.89
CA LYS A 69 55.39 -16.46 35.35
C LYS A 69 55.40 -16.77 33.84
N THR A 70 54.77 -17.87 33.45
CA THR A 70 54.74 -18.36 32.07
C THR A 70 53.34 -18.21 31.47
N GLU A 71 53.27 -17.76 30.22
CA GLU A 71 52.03 -17.71 29.45
C GLU A 71 51.75 -19.09 28.84
N VAL A 72 50.56 -19.63 29.11
CA VAL A 72 50.11 -20.91 28.57
C VAL A 72 48.72 -20.73 27.98
N VAL A 73 48.45 -21.38 26.86
CA VAL A 73 47.12 -21.36 26.23
C VAL A 73 46.04 -21.83 27.20
N ASP A 74 44.96 -21.07 27.30
CA ASP A 74 43.83 -21.40 28.15
C ASP A 74 42.83 -22.30 27.42
N THR A 75 43.15 -23.59 27.38
CA THR A 75 42.33 -24.62 26.73
C THR A 75 40.92 -24.73 27.30
N ALA A 76 40.75 -24.52 28.62
CA ALA A 76 39.46 -24.54 29.27
C ALA A 76 38.56 -23.41 28.76
N LYS A 77 39.12 -22.21 28.56
CA LYS A 77 38.39 -21.08 27.98
C LYS A 77 38.03 -21.32 26.51
N ILE A 78 38.91 -21.93 25.72
CA ILE A 78 38.61 -22.30 24.33
C ILE A 78 37.45 -23.31 24.27
N ILE A 79 37.50 -24.36 25.10
CA ILE A 79 36.44 -25.37 25.16
C ILE A 79 35.11 -24.74 25.60
N SER A 80 35.14 -23.92 26.64
CA SER A 80 33.96 -23.19 27.14
C SER A 80 33.35 -22.31 26.05
N ASP A 81 34.18 -21.57 25.32
CA ASP A 81 33.75 -20.69 24.23
C ASP A 81 33.15 -21.47 23.04
N TYR A 82 33.72 -22.64 22.73
CA TYR A 82 33.25 -23.52 21.67
C TYR A 82 31.89 -24.15 21.99
N ILE A 83 31.68 -24.63 23.22
CA ILE A 83 30.40 -25.26 23.61
C ILE A 83 29.29 -24.24 23.90
N ALA A 84 29.64 -22.96 24.06
CA ALA A 84 28.68 -21.91 24.36
C ALA A 84 27.68 -21.70 23.21
N GLU A 85 26.40 -21.62 23.58
CA GLU A 85 25.34 -21.19 22.68
C GLU A 85 25.20 -19.66 22.75
N ARG A 86 25.16 -19.00 21.60
CA ARG A 86 24.98 -17.56 21.47
C ARG A 86 23.74 -17.27 20.64
N ALA A 87 22.77 -16.61 21.26
CA ALA A 87 21.57 -16.11 20.60
C ALA A 87 21.75 -14.62 20.28
N TYR A 88 21.41 -14.23 19.06
CA TYR A 88 21.43 -12.84 18.61
C TYR A 88 20.02 -12.40 18.24
N SER A 89 19.79 -11.08 18.22
CA SER A 89 18.57 -10.48 17.70
C SER A 89 18.97 -9.33 16.78
N VAL A 90 18.57 -9.43 15.51
CA VAL A 90 18.97 -8.47 14.47
C VAL A 90 17.75 -8.09 13.64
N THR A 91 17.51 -6.80 13.49
CA THR A 91 16.57 -6.28 12.50
C THR A 91 17.30 -6.11 11.17
N LEU A 92 16.95 -6.92 10.16
CA LEU A 92 17.57 -6.84 8.84
C LEU A 92 17.12 -5.60 8.06
N PHE A 93 15.85 -5.22 8.20
CA PHE A 93 15.33 -3.97 7.68
C PHE A 93 14.03 -3.57 8.41
N ASP A 94 13.75 -2.27 8.41
CA ASP A 94 12.50 -1.66 8.82
C ASP A 94 12.20 -0.51 7.85
N ASN A 95 11.32 -0.75 6.87
CA ASN A 95 11.04 0.19 5.78
C ASN A 95 9.56 0.14 5.35
N LEU A 96 9.22 0.87 4.28
CA LEU A 96 7.85 0.97 3.75
C LEU A 96 7.23 -0.36 3.28
N HIS A 97 8.03 -1.41 3.11
CA HIS A 97 7.58 -2.75 2.74
C HIS A 97 7.36 -3.66 3.96
N GLY A 98 7.85 -3.26 5.13
CA GLY A 98 7.71 -4.02 6.37
C GLY A 98 8.98 -4.04 7.21
N LYS A 99 8.93 -4.87 8.24
CA LYS A 99 10.02 -5.09 9.19
C LYS A 99 10.39 -6.57 9.21
N LEU A 100 11.68 -6.90 9.07
CA LEU A 100 12.19 -8.26 9.19
C LEU A 100 13.17 -8.36 10.35
N GLU A 101 12.83 -9.19 11.32
CA GLU A 101 13.66 -9.51 12.47
C GLU A 101 14.10 -10.97 12.39
N ILE A 102 15.37 -11.22 12.67
CA ILE A 102 15.93 -12.57 12.77
C ILE A 102 16.56 -12.76 14.14
N SER A 103 16.50 -14.00 14.64
CA SER A 103 17.04 -14.35 15.95
C SER A 103 17.98 -15.56 15.88
N PRO A 104 19.11 -15.46 15.15
CA PRO A 104 19.96 -16.61 14.90
C PRO A 104 20.63 -17.13 16.17
N THR A 105 20.77 -18.46 16.24
CA THR A 105 21.48 -19.16 17.31
C THR A 105 22.74 -19.83 16.76
N ILE A 106 23.87 -19.61 17.42
CA ILE A 106 25.17 -20.18 17.08
C ILE A 106 25.63 -21.07 18.23
N GLN A 107 25.99 -22.32 17.95
CA GLN A 107 26.56 -23.24 18.91
C GLN A 107 27.65 -24.08 18.23
N TYR A 108 28.71 -24.44 18.96
CA TYR A 108 29.85 -25.17 18.37
C TYR A 108 30.46 -24.47 17.16
N ASN A 109 30.48 -23.13 17.20
CA ASN A 109 30.88 -22.23 16.11
C ASN A 109 30.11 -22.46 14.80
N LYS A 110 28.90 -23.03 14.87
CA LYS A 110 28.02 -23.27 13.73
C LYS A 110 26.69 -22.59 13.95
N LEU A 111 26.22 -21.91 12.90
CA LEU A 111 24.87 -21.37 12.86
C LEU A 111 23.89 -22.53 12.71
N THR A 112 23.00 -22.72 13.70
CA THR A 112 22.10 -23.87 13.73
C THR A 112 20.77 -23.54 13.05
N THR A 113 20.13 -22.46 13.49
CA THR A 113 18.78 -22.09 13.09
C THR A 113 18.68 -20.57 12.98
N ILE A 114 17.92 -20.09 12.00
CA ILE A 114 17.57 -18.67 11.86
C ILE A 114 16.05 -18.52 11.94
N PRO A 115 15.48 -18.42 13.14
CA PRO A 115 14.13 -17.94 13.33
C PRO A 115 14.00 -16.54 12.77
N TYR A 116 12.89 -16.26 12.11
CA TYR A 116 12.57 -14.93 11.60
C TYR A 116 11.12 -14.56 11.91
N THR A 117 10.88 -13.25 12.03
CA THR A 117 9.56 -12.65 12.08
C THR A 117 9.51 -11.51 11.07
N PHE A 118 8.63 -11.65 10.08
CA PHE A 118 8.39 -10.63 9.07
C PHE A 118 7.03 -9.97 9.30
N THR A 119 7.01 -8.65 9.47
CA THR A 119 5.78 -7.85 9.58
C THR A 119 5.60 -7.02 8.31
N PRO A 120 4.81 -7.48 7.32
CA PRO A 120 4.61 -6.75 6.09
C PRO A 120 3.80 -5.46 6.29
N ILE A 121 4.05 -4.46 5.44
CA ILE A 121 3.19 -3.29 5.30
C ILE A 121 2.43 -3.39 3.98
N GLU A 122 1.11 -3.41 4.08
CA GLU A 122 0.20 -3.43 2.93
C GLU A 122 -0.16 -2.01 2.52
N LYS A 123 -0.12 -1.75 1.21
CA LYS A 123 -0.55 -0.49 0.61
C LYS A 123 -1.93 -0.67 0.01
N THR A 124 -2.94 -0.12 0.67
CA THR A 124 -4.31 -0.12 0.13
C THR A 124 -4.59 1.23 -0.52
N VAL A 125 -5.03 1.19 -1.79
CA VAL A 125 -5.41 2.39 -2.53
C VAL A 125 -6.93 2.41 -2.66
N PHE A 126 -7.58 3.31 -1.93
CA PHE A 126 -9.01 3.53 -2.05
C PHE A 126 -9.27 4.55 -3.15
N ARG A 127 -10.08 4.17 -4.15
CA ARG A 127 -10.63 5.09 -5.15
C ARG A 127 -12.05 5.43 -4.75
N LYS A 128 -12.30 6.69 -4.38
CA LYS A 128 -13.65 7.19 -4.11
C LYS A 128 -13.97 8.31 -5.09
N GLN A 129 -14.98 8.08 -5.93
CA GLN A 129 -15.61 9.15 -6.70
C GLN A 129 -16.72 9.75 -5.84
N LYS A 130 -16.50 10.98 -5.35
CA LYS A 130 -17.48 11.66 -4.48
C LYS A 130 -18.63 12.26 -5.28
N TRP A 131 -18.36 12.81 -6.46
CA TRP A 131 -19.35 13.49 -7.31
C TRP A 131 -19.21 13.03 -8.76
N ALA A 132 -20.33 12.87 -9.45
CA ALA A 132 -20.38 12.62 -10.89
C ALA A 132 -21.28 13.66 -11.55
N LEU A 133 -20.73 14.46 -12.46
CA LEU A 133 -21.51 15.33 -13.33
C LEU A 133 -21.91 14.56 -14.59
N PHE A 134 -23.13 14.77 -15.07
CA PHE A 134 -23.62 14.15 -16.29
C PHE A 134 -24.44 15.13 -17.12
N SER A 135 -24.48 14.88 -18.42
CA SER A 135 -25.38 15.53 -19.37
C SER A 135 -26.49 14.54 -19.75
N THR A 136 -27.69 15.04 -20.02
CA THR A 136 -28.83 14.21 -20.43
C THR A 136 -29.54 14.85 -21.62
N ILE A 137 -29.97 14.01 -22.55
CA ILE A 137 -30.80 14.36 -23.69
C ILE A 137 -31.97 13.39 -23.68
N SER A 138 -33.18 13.89 -23.91
CA SER A 138 -34.39 13.08 -23.92
C SER A 138 -35.28 13.45 -25.09
N TYR A 139 -36.02 12.48 -25.61
CA TYR A 139 -37.11 12.70 -26.56
C TYR A 139 -38.24 11.74 -26.21
N ASN A 140 -39.50 12.19 -26.26
CA ASN A 140 -40.64 11.36 -25.91
C ASN A 140 -41.72 11.34 -27.00
N THR A 141 -42.69 10.43 -26.84
CA THR A 141 -43.81 10.22 -27.78
C THR A 141 -44.77 11.40 -27.88
N PHE A 142 -44.68 12.39 -26.99
CA PHE A 142 -45.43 13.66 -27.06
C PHE A 142 -44.69 14.74 -27.88
N ASN A 143 -43.65 14.36 -28.63
CA ASN A 143 -42.77 15.27 -29.39
C ASN A 143 -42.11 16.35 -28.52
N ILE A 144 -41.78 15.99 -27.28
CA ILE A 144 -41.01 16.83 -26.37
C ILE A 144 -39.56 16.37 -26.41
N ALA A 145 -38.67 17.24 -26.88
CA ALA A 145 -37.24 17.06 -26.75
C ALA A 145 -36.74 17.78 -25.50
N GLY A 146 -35.72 17.23 -24.86
CA GLY A 146 -35.11 17.79 -23.66
C GLY A 146 -33.60 17.70 -23.68
N VAL A 147 -32.94 18.70 -23.13
CA VAL A 147 -31.49 18.69 -22.91
C VAL A 147 -31.17 19.30 -21.55
N GLY A 148 -30.19 18.73 -20.87
CA GLY A 148 -29.86 19.15 -19.52
C GLY A 148 -28.63 18.48 -18.96
N GLY A 149 -28.48 18.60 -17.65
CA GLY A 149 -27.39 18.02 -16.90
C GLY A 149 -27.70 17.95 -15.41
N GLY A 150 -26.85 17.25 -14.69
CA GLY A 150 -27.04 17.00 -13.28
C GLY A 150 -25.77 16.59 -12.57
N VAL A 151 -25.90 16.45 -11.26
CA VAL A 151 -24.87 15.99 -10.34
C VAL A 151 -25.40 14.77 -9.59
N VAL A 152 -24.56 13.75 -9.43
CA VAL A 152 -24.82 12.59 -8.59
C VAL A 152 -23.82 12.57 -7.45
N TYR A 153 -24.32 12.45 -6.23
CA TYR A 153 -23.53 12.18 -5.03
C TYR A 153 -23.96 10.83 -4.46
N LYS A 154 -23.05 9.85 -4.52
CA LYS A 154 -23.35 8.45 -4.14
C LYS A 154 -24.57 7.92 -4.90
N ASN A 155 -25.69 7.74 -4.21
CA ASN A 155 -26.91 7.12 -4.71
C ASN A 155 -28.01 8.15 -5.02
N VAL A 156 -27.77 9.44 -4.80
CA VAL A 156 -28.76 10.51 -5.01
C VAL A 156 -28.20 11.52 -6.01
N GLY A 157 -28.99 11.84 -7.02
CA GLY A 157 -28.66 12.84 -8.02
C GLY A 157 -29.74 13.90 -8.18
N LEU A 158 -29.31 15.11 -8.55
CA LEU A 158 -30.18 16.21 -8.94
C LEU A 158 -29.90 16.55 -10.40
N HIS A 159 -30.96 16.72 -11.19
CA HIS A 159 -30.82 17.14 -12.58
C HIS A 159 -31.80 18.22 -12.96
N TYR A 160 -31.40 19.00 -13.94
CA TYR A 160 -32.21 20.00 -14.59
C TYR A 160 -32.22 19.75 -16.10
N LYS A 161 -33.41 19.82 -16.71
CA LYS A 161 -33.57 19.75 -18.17
C LYS A 161 -34.43 20.90 -18.66
N TYR A 162 -34.05 21.43 -19.81
CA TYR A 162 -34.89 22.32 -20.59
C TYR A 162 -35.64 21.49 -21.63
N LEU A 163 -36.96 21.65 -21.66
CA LEU A 163 -37.87 20.90 -22.52
C LEU A 163 -38.45 21.81 -23.62
N TRP A 164 -38.62 21.25 -24.81
CA TRP A 164 -39.25 21.91 -25.94
C TRP A 164 -40.23 20.96 -26.63
N ASN A 165 -41.46 21.44 -26.82
CA ASN A 165 -42.48 20.74 -27.60
C ASN A 165 -42.53 21.30 -29.03
N ALA A 166 -42.21 20.45 -30.01
CA ALA A 166 -42.17 20.85 -31.43
C ALA A 166 -43.54 21.20 -32.02
N ASN A 167 -44.59 20.55 -31.54
CA ASN A 167 -45.94 20.70 -32.09
C ASN A 167 -46.66 21.91 -31.48
N LEU A 168 -46.59 22.05 -30.16
CA LEU A 168 -47.31 23.10 -29.41
C LEU A 168 -46.52 24.41 -29.30
N HIS A 169 -45.28 24.46 -29.79
CA HIS A 169 -44.38 25.62 -29.67
C HIS A 169 -44.15 26.08 -28.22
N GLN A 170 -44.30 25.15 -27.27
CA GLN A 170 -44.16 25.40 -25.83
C GLN A 170 -42.78 24.97 -25.33
N THR A 171 -42.34 25.60 -24.25
CA THR A 171 -41.07 25.32 -23.58
C THR A 171 -41.32 25.09 -22.10
N GLY A 172 -40.51 24.24 -21.48
CA GLY A 172 -40.64 23.89 -20.07
C GLY A 172 -39.30 23.68 -19.39
N HIS A 173 -39.35 23.64 -18.06
CA HIS A 173 -38.22 23.37 -17.20
C HIS A 173 -38.55 22.15 -16.33
N GLU A 174 -37.66 21.17 -16.30
CA GLU A 174 -37.79 19.98 -15.48
C GLU A 174 -36.66 19.98 -14.46
N VAL A 175 -37.00 19.87 -13.18
CA VAL A 175 -36.07 19.56 -12.09
C VAL A 175 -36.47 18.21 -11.55
N GLY A 176 -35.51 17.29 -11.48
CA GLY A 176 -35.76 15.93 -11.03
C GLY A 176 -34.68 15.43 -10.10
N VAL A 177 -35.08 14.46 -9.27
CA VAL A 177 -34.20 13.71 -8.38
C VAL A 177 -34.05 12.30 -8.95
N MET A 178 -32.82 11.82 -9.03
CA MET A 178 -32.49 10.46 -9.43
C MET A 178 -32.02 9.68 -8.20
N ILE A 179 -32.55 8.48 -7.98
CA ILE A 179 -32.12 7.58 -6.92
C ILE A 179 -31.63 6.30 -7.56
N ASN A 180 -30.36 5.96 -7.33
CA ASN A 180 -29.76 4.70 -7.76
C ASN A 180 -29.77 3.73 -6.57
N TYR A 181 -30.54 2.66 -6.68
CA TYR A 181 -30.57 1.56 -5.71
C TYR A 181 -29.47 0.55 -5.98
#